data_AF-S8BX60-F1
#
_entry.id   AF-S8BX60-F1
#
_cell.length_a   1.000
_cell.length_b   1.000
_cell.length_c   1.000
_cell.angle_alpha   90.00
_cell.angle_beta   90.00
_cell.angle_gamma   90.00
#
_symmetry.space_group_name_H-M   'P 1'
#
loop_
_entity.id
_entity.type
_entity.pdbx_description
1 polymer ?
#
loop_
_entity_poly.entity_id
_entity_poly.type
_entity_poly.pdbx_seq_one_letter_code
_entity_poly.pdbx_strand_id
1 'polypeptide(L)'
;MEVLISTIPDSVKRLISESSSVDDLRFTCSSLLNFFRNSLFFHQLVSDLTNLDTAALCRKNKEAAMETKAKGNECFDRGEYSGALRFYSQALRTAPNDAQDKENNLVSTLYLNRSSTLHKLGLIQESLRDCNRALMSSPAYAKAWYRRGKINSSLGNSEDAIRDFSVSLIIENSLAGKRQIESELNLLSKQPVIRSNDINKPNENSSDENIQVELRCVSGEARGRGLVASTDISPALLVHKEDPYAAIISKPCRETHCAYCFNELPVDTVPCLSCSAPLYCSEKCRFQAGGEELPRFEDDDFGGSLRQLPTELLQHIRRNYVTSSGESSSDGEQFHEHRHECRGMNWSSVLPSPLVLAGRILVRNIEKRTHKSDGIPVNHSFYDLCQNYGRQPAERKLDFHFFSVVLLYCLHQFNPSRLPLDSAIASQ
;
A
#
# COMPACT_ATOMS: atom_id res chain seq x y z
N MET A 1 18.31 -20.82 3.70
CA MET A 1 18.60 -20.21 5.01
C MET A 1 19.21 -21.22 5.97
N GLU A 2 18.58 -22.38 6.20
CA GLU A 2 19.12 -23.45 7.07
C GLU A 2 20.56 -23.88 6.71
N VAL A 3 20.84 -24.06 5.41
CA VAL A 3 22.21 -24.36 4.94
C VAL A 3 23.19 -23.28 5.38
N LEU A 4 22.85 -22.01 5.24
CA LEU A 4 23.71 -20.91 5.63
C LEU A 4 23.92 -20.86 7.15
N ILE A 5 22.88 -21.15 7.95
CA ILE A 5 23.00 -21.27 9.41
C ILE A 5 23.98 -22.40 9.79
N SER A 6 23.95 -23.52 9.06
CA SER A 6 24.86 -24.63 9.33
C SER A 6 26.34 -24.27 9.11
N THR A 7 26.62 -23.38 8.15
CA THR A 7 27.99 -22.90 7.82
C THR A 7 28.60 -21.94 8.86
N ILE A 8 27.80 -21.45 9.82
CA ILE A 8 28.31 -20.55 10.85
C ILE A 8 29.37 -21.29 11.70
N PRO A 9 30.55 -20.70 11.97
CA PRO A 9 31.60 -21.35 12.74
C PRO A 9 31.15 -21.67 14.17
N ASP A 10 31.57 -22.82 14.70
CA ASP A 10 31.19 -23.26 16.05
C ASP A 10 31.71 -22.33 17.16
N SER A 11 32.77 -21.54 16.89
CA SER A 11 33.23 -20.48 17.78
C SER A 11 32.19 -19.37 17.91
N VAL A 12 31.58 -18.95 16.80
CA VAL A 12 30.53 -17.92 16.77
C VAL A 12 29.23 -18.47 17.39
N LYS A 13 28.86 -19.72 17.08
CA LYS A 13 27.68 -20.39 17.68
C LYS A 13 27.80 -20.48 19.20
N ARG A 14 28.97 -20.86 19.73
CA ARG A 14 29.22 -20.89 21.19
C ARG A 14 29.11 -19.52 21.82
N LEU A 15 29.72 -18.52 21.21
CA LEU A 15 29.69 -17.13 21.67
C LEU A 15 28.25 -16.57 21.75
N ILE A 16 27.40 -16.90 20.78
CA ILE A 16 25.97 -16.54 20.82
C ILE A 16 25.23 -17.34 21.90
N SER A 17 25.48 -18.66 22.01
CA SER A 17 24.84 -19.51 23.01
C SER A 17 25.11 -19.06 24.45
N GLU A 18 26.35 -18.68 24.73
CA GLU A 18 26.83 -18.28 26.06
C GLU A 18 26.46 -16.84 26.43
N SER A 19 26.04 -16.02 25.45
CA SER A 19 25.58 -14.65 25.72
C SER A 19 24.38 -14.65 26.67
N SER A 20 24.51 -13.91 27.76
CA SER A 20 23.55 -13.95 28.89
C SER A 20 22.90 -12.60 29.13
N SER A 21 23.56 -11.53 28.70
CA SER A 21 23.11 -10.15 28.84
C SER A 21 22.85 -9.51 27.48
N VAL A 22 22.10 -8.43 27.53
CA VAL A 22 21.84 -7.57 26.39
C VAL A 22 23.11 -6.81 25.96
N ASP A 23 24.04 -6.57 26.89
CA ASP A 23 25.32 -5.91 26.62
C ASP A 23 26.23 -6.75 25.69
N ASP A 24 26.03 -8.07 25.69
CA ASP A 24 26.76 -9.01 24.82
C ASP A 24 26.33 -8.89 23.34
N LEU A 25 25.12 -8.39 23.06
CA LEU A 25 24.50 -8.42 21.72
C LEU A 25 25.33 -7.67 20.67
N ARG A 26 25.93 -6.54 21.04
CA ARG A 26 26.77 -5.78 20.09
C ARG A 26 27.97 -6.59 19.64
N PHE A 27 28.58 -7.32 20.57
CA PHE A 27 29.77 -8.12 20.29
C PHE A 27 29.43 -9.40 19.51
N THR A 28 28.35 -10.09 19.90
CA THR A 28 27.86 -11.29 19.22
C THR A 28 27.37 -10.97 17.79
N CYS A 29 26.62 -9.88 17.60
CA CYS A 29 26.21 -9.39 16.29
C CYS A 29 27.41 -8.96 15.44
N SER A 30 28.42 -8.29 16.03
CA SER A 30 29.65 -7.92 15.30
C SER A 30 30.40 -9.14 14.78
N SER A 31 30.55 -10.17 15.62
CA SER A 31 31.21 -11.43 15.25
C SER A 31 30.50 -12.14 14.09
N LEU A 32 29.17 -12.22 14.14
CA LEU A 32 28.37 -12.84 13.08
C LEU A 32 28.38 -12.00 11.80
N LEU A 33 28.27 -10.68 11.91
CA LEU A 33 28.32 -9.75 10.79
C LEU A 33 29.66 -9.84 10.03
N ASN A 34 30.77 -9.91 10.75
CA ASN A 34 32.11 -10.09 10.16
C ASN A 34 32.25 -11.42 9.40
N PHE A 35 31.65 -12.50 9.91
CA PHE A 35 31.58 -13.77 9.19
C PHE A 35 30.79 -13.63 7.88
N PHE A 36 29.57 -13.07 7.94
CA PHE A 36 28.73 -12.96 6.76
C PHE A 36 29.22 -11.96 5.71
N ARG A 37 29.96 -10.92 6.10
CA ARG A 37 30.62 -10.00 5.15
C ARG A 37 31.50 -10.73 4.15
N ASN A 38 32.13 -11.82 4.56
CA ASN A 38 33.04 -12.61 3.71
C ASN A 38 32.35 -13.82 3.03
N SER A 39 31.05 -14.02 3.23
CA SER A 39 30.33 -15.19 2.71
C SER A 39 29.62 -14.88 1.39
N LEU A 40 30.11 -15.44 0.27
CA LEU A 40 29.47 -15.33 -1.04
C LEU A 40 28.04 -15.88 -1.03
N PHE A 41 27.80 -16.98 -0.31
CA PHE A 41 26.47 -17.60 -0.23
C PHE A 41 25.46 -16.70 0.50
N PHE A 42 25.90 -15.95 1.51
CA PHE A 42 25.07 -14.95 2.17
C PHE A 42 24.73 -13.78 1.24
N HIS A 43 25.71 -13.26 0.51
CA HIS A 43 25.46 -12.18 -0.46
C HIS A 43 24.49 -12.60 -1.56
N GLN A 44 24.57 -13.86 -2.03
CA GLN A 44 23.59 -14.40 -2.96
C GLN A 44 22.19 -14.46 -2.34
N LEU A 45 22.06 -14.96 -1.10
CA LEU A 45 20.77 -14.98 -0.38
C LEU A 45 20.16 -13.58 -0.26
N VAL A 46 20.95 -12.59 0.15
CA VAL A 46 20.48 -11.20 0.25
C VAL A 46 20.08 -10.68 -1.14
N SER A 47 20.88 -10.93 -2.17
CA SER A 47 20.54 -10.56 -3.54
C SER A 47 19.21 -11.18 -3.97
N ASP A 48 18.96 -12.46 -3.73
CA ASP A 48 17.68 -13.10 -4.08
C ASP A 48 16.47 -12.49 -3.33
N LEU A 49 16.71 -11.91 -2.15
CA LEU A 49 15.70 -11.24 -1.34
C LEU A 49 15.45 -9.78 -1.75
N THR A 50 16.44 -9.09 -2.31
CA THR A 50 16.40 -7.64 -2.57
C THR A 50 16.56 -7.22 -4.03
N ASN A 51 17.10 -8.08 -4.89
CA ASN A 51 17.42 -7.73 -6.26
C ASN A 51 16.24 -8.02 -7.19
N LEU A 52 15.90 -7.00 -8.00
CA LEU A 52 14.81 -7.01 -8.96
C LEU A 52 15.03 -7.96 -10.15
N ASP A 53 16.30 -8.23 -10.48
CA ASP A 53 16.68 -9.02 -11.65
C ASP A 53 16.68 -10.54 -11.37
N THR A 54 16.80 -10.93 -10.09
CA THR A 54 16.79 -12.32 -9.64
C THR A 54 15.42 -12.70 -9.08
N ALA A 55 14.56 -13.31 -9.89
CA ALA A 55 13.30 -13.97 -9.48
C ALA A 55 12.46 -13.18 -8.44
N ALA A 56 12.24 -11.88 -8.69
CA ALA A 56 11.40 -11.04 -7.85
C ALA A 56 9.93 -11.54 -7.84
N LEU A 57 9.54 -12.35 -6.84
CA LEU A 57 8.21 -12.90 -6.59
C LEU A 57 7.14 -11.81 -6.55
N CYS A 58 7.49 -10.62 -6.05
CA CYS A 58 6.57 -9.50 -5.91
C CYS A 58 6.63 -8.52 -7.09
N ARG A 59 7.44 -8.80 -8.13
CA ARG A 59 7.57 -7.93 -9.30
C ARG A 59 6.35 -8.09 -10.21
N LYS A 60 5.95 -6.96 -10.78
CA LYS A 60 4.89 -6.89 -11.79
C LYS A 60 5.41 -7.36 -13.15
N ASN A 61 4.58 -8.11 -13.86
CA ASN A 61 4.92 -8.76 -15.13
C ASN A 61 3.80 -8.49 -16.14
N LYS A 62 4.18 -7.85 -17.26
CA LYS A 62 3.25 -7.39 -18.29
C LYS A 62 2.59 -8.56 -19.00
N GLU A 63 3.37 -9.57 -19.37
CA GLU A 63 2.92 -10.76 -20.09
C GLU A 63 1.90 -11.54 -19.26
N ALA A 64 2.21 -11.78 -17.98
CA ALA A 64 1.30 -12.44 -17.04
C ALA A 64 0.00 -11.63 -16.83
N ALA A 65 0.10 -10.30 -16.78
CA ALA A 65 -1.08 -9.43 -16.71
C ALA A 65 -1.94 -9.53 -17.97
N MET A 66 -1.32 -9.59 -19.16
CA MET A 66 -2.03 -9.75 -20.44
C MET A 66 -2.70 -11.12 -20.59
N GLU A 67 -2.04 -12.19 -20.16
CA GLU A 67 -2.62 -13.54 -20.16
C GLU A 67 -3.84 -13.59 -19.22
N THR A 68 -3.70 -13.03 -18.01
CA THR A 68 -4.80 -12.99 -17.03
C THR A 68 -5.95 -12.10 -17.53
N LYS A 69 -5.64 -10.99 -18.20
CA LYS A 69 -6.64 -10.15 -18.89
C LYS A 69 -7.43 -10.95 -19.92
N ALA A 70 -6.76 -11.77 -20.74
CA ALA A 70 -7.41 -12.58 -21.75
C ALA A 70 -8.43 -13.56 -21.13
N LYS A 71 -8.07 -14.20 -20.01
CA LYS A 71 -9.00 -15.05 -19.23
C LYS A 71 -10.19 -14.26 -18.71
N GLY A 72 -9.96 -13.03 -18.26
CA GLY A 72 -11.02 -12.11 -17.83
C GLY A 72 -11.98 -11.75 -18.96
N ASN A 73 -11.45 -11.46 -20.16
CA ASN A 73 -12.26 -11.20 -21.36
C ASN A 73 -13.12 -12.42 -21.72
N GLU A 74 -12.53 -13.61 -21.69
CA GLU A 74 -13.24 -14.87 -22.01
C GLU A 74 -14.43 -15.12 -21.06
N CYS A 75 -14.22 -14.93 -19.75
CA CYS A 75 -15.30 -14.99 -18.77
C CYS A 75 -16.37 -13.91 -19.03
N PHE A 76 -15.95 -12.69 -19.36
CA PHE A 76 -16.88 -11.59 -19.62
C PHE A 76 -17.76 -11.87 -20.84
N ASP A 77 -17.18 -12.39 -21.91
CA ASP A 77 -17.88 -12.73 -23.15
C ASP A 77 -18.87 -13.89 -22.96
N ARG A 78 -18.59 -14.81 -22.03
CA ARG A 78 -19.53 -15.85 -21.59
C ARG A 78 -20.60 -15.37 -20.61
N GLY A 79 -20.53 -14.12 -20.13
CA GLY A 79 -21.43 -13.59 -19.10
C GLY A 79 -21.08 -14.03 -17.66
N GLU A 80 -19.94 -14.68 -17.46
CA GLU A 80 -19.42 -15.10 -16.14
C GLU A 80 -18.77 -13.92 -15.41
N TYR A 81 -19.56 -12.91 -15.04
CA TYR A 81 -19.03 -11.63 -14.55
C TYR A 81 -18.22 -11.75 -13.25
N SER A 82 -18.57 -12.63 -12.32
CA SER A 82 -17.76 -12.86 -11.11
C SER A 82 -16.38 -13.43 -11.43
N GLY A 83 -16.28 -14.31 -12.43
CA GLY A 83 -15.01 -14.85 -12.92
C GLY A 83 -14.17 -13.77 -13.61
N ALA A 84 -14.81 -12.94 -14.44
CA ALA A 84 -14.18 -11.80 -15.10
C ALA A 84 -13.61 -10.80 -14.08
N LEU A 85 -14.39 -10.46 -13.04
CA LEU A 85 -13.96 -9.56 -11.96
C LEU A 85 -12.70 -10.07 -11.27
N ARG A 86 -12.68 -11.36 -10.91
CA ARG A 86 -11.51 -12.01 -10.29
C ARG A 86 -10.28 -11.91 -11.19
N PHE A 87 -10.40 -12.23 -12.47
CA PHE A 87 -9.27 -12.20 -13.40
C PHE A 87 -8.80 -10.76 -13.69
N TYR A 88 -9.69 -9.78 -13.87
CA TYR A 88 -9.27 -8.40 -14.04
C TYR A 88 -8.59 -7.82 -12.80
N SER A 89 -9.08 -8.14 -11.60
CA SER A 89 -8.41 -7.75 -10.34
C SER A 89 -7.02 -8.39 -10.22
N GLN A 90 -6.87 -9.66 -10.58
CA GLN A 90 -5.57 -10.32 -10.60
C GLN A 90 -4.63 -9.72 -11.67
N ALA A 91 -5.15 -9.37 -12.84
CA ALA A 91 -4.36 -8.72 -13.88
C ALA A 91 -3.87 -7.33 -13.45
N LEU A 92 -4.70 -6.54 -12.74
CA LEU A 92 -4.30 -5.25 -12.17
C LEU A 92 -3.17 -5.41 -11.13
N ARG A 93 -3.23 -6.48 -10.33
CA ARG A 93 -2.23 -6.81 -9.33
C ARG A 93 -0.84 -7.04 -9.94
N THR A 94 -0.77 -7.66 -11.11
CA THR A 94 0.49 -7.98 -11.80
C THR A 94 0.86 -6.98 -12.88
N ALA A 95 -0.04 -6.09 -13.30
CA ALA A 95 0.23 -5.12 -14.36
C ALA A 95 1.29 -4.09 -13.90
N PRO A 96 2.40 -3.93 -14.64
CA PRO A 96 3.38 -2.90 -14.37
C PRO A 96 2.75 -1.52 -14.56
N ASN A 97 3.16 -0.57 -13.72
CA ASN A 97 2.67 0.81 -13.79
C ASN A 97 3.58 1.64 -14.71
N ASP A 98 3.66 1.23 -15.97
CA ASP A 98 4.55 1.87 -16.95
C ASP A 98 3.81 3.07 -17.56
N ALA A 99 3.89 4.22 -16.88
CA ALA A 99 3.34 5.49 -17.37
C ALA A 99 3.97 5.96 -18.70
N GLN A 100 5.05 5.30 -19.16
CA GLN A 100 5.77 5.61 -20.39
C GLN A 100 5.22 4.90 -21.62
N ASP A 101 4.39 3.87 -21.47
CA ASP A 101 3.80 3.16 -22.60
C ASP A 101 2.53 3.89 -23.06
N LYS A 102 2.71 5.12 -23.58
CA LYS A 102 1.62 6.03 -24.00
C LYS A 102 0.66 5.39 -25.01
N GLU A 103 1.10 4.37 -25.73
CA GLU A 103 0.27 3.61 -26.67
C GLU A 103 -0.49 2.45 -26.00
N ASN A 104 0.06 1.87 -24.93
CA ASN A 104 -0.50 0.67 -24.28
C ASN A 104 -1.12 1.04 -22.94
N ASN A 105 -2.35 1.51 -23.00
CA ASN A 105 -3.21 1.83 -21.86
C ASN A 105 -3.60 0.59 -21.03
N LEU A 106 -2.66 -0.30 -20.65
CA LEU A 106 -2.97 -1.60 -20.04
C LEU A 106 -3.70 -1.45 -18.71
N VAL A 107 -3.13 -0.70 -17.76
CA VAL A 107 -3.75 -0.45 -16.44
C VAL A 107 -5.12 0.22 -16.60
N SER A 108 -5.20 1.25 -17.45
CA SER A 108 -6.46 1.92 -17.78
C SER A 108 -7.50 0.99 -18.40
N THR A 109 -7.09 0.11 -19.32
CA THR A 109 -7.95 -0.89 -19.96
C THR A 109 -8.45 -1.90 -18.94
N LEU A 110 -7.58 -2.35 -18.03
CA LEU A 110 -7.94 -3.29 -16.98
C LEU A 110 -8.96 -2.70 -16.00
N TYR A 111 -8.75 -1.46 -15.55
CA TYR A 111 -9.76 -0.75 -14.75
C TYR A 111 -11.06 -0.57 -15.54
N LEU A 112 -11.01 -0.26 -16.83
CA LEU A 112 -12.22 -0.10 -17.64
C LEU A 112 -13.01 -1.42 -17.84
N ASN A 113 -12.29 -2.52 -18.03
CA ASN A 113 -12.87 -3.86 -18.14
C ASN A 113 -13.47 -4.31 -16.80
N ARG A 114 -12.77 -4.04 -15.69
CA ARG A 114 -13.27 -4.31 -14.35
C ARG A 114 -14.49 -3.44 -14.03
N SER A 115 -14.46 -2.14 -14.36
CA SER A 115 -15.59 -1.22 -14.27
C SER A 115 -16.82 -1.74 -15.04
N SER A 116 -16.63 -2.20 -16.28
CA SER A 116 -17.72 -2.77 -17.09
C SER A 116 -18.31 -4.03 -16.44
N THR A 117 -17.45 -4.85 -15.82
CA THR A 117 -17.87 -6.05 -15.09
C THR A 117 -18.64 -5.70 -13.81
N LEU A 118 -18.15 -4.72 -13.04
CA LEU A 118 -18.81 -4.21 -11.83
C LEU A 118 -20.20 -3.64 -12.16
N HIS A 119 -20.32 -2.86 -13.24
CA HIS A 119 -21.62 -2.37 -13.71
C HIS A 119 -22.57 -3.53 -14.04
N LYS A 120 -22.10 -4.58 -14.73
CA LYS A 120 -22.91 -5.77 -15.03
C LYS A 120 -23.34 -6.54 -13.76
N LEU A 121 -22.58 -6.44 -12.69
CA LEU A 121 -22.91 -6.99 -11.38
C LEU A 121 -23.79 -6.06 -10.51
N GLY A 122 -24.17 -4.88 -11.00
CA GLY A 122 -24.97 -3.90 -10.24
C GLY A 122 -24.15 -3.05 -9.26
N LEU A 123 -22.82 -3.17 -9.27
CA LEU A 123 -21.90 -2.45 -8.40
C LEU A 123 -21.50 -1.11 -9.05
N ILE A 124 -22.49 -0.20 -9.14
CA ILE A 124 -22.39 1.01 -9.96
C ILE A 124 -21.39 2.03 -9.40
N GLN A 125 -21.29 2.15 -8.07
CA GLN A 125 -20.35 3.08 -7.42
C GLN A 125 -18.89 2.60 -7.55
N GLU A 126 -18.66 1.30 -7.38
CA GLU A 126 -17.38 0.63 -7.62
C GLU A 126 -16.95 0.82 -9.09
N SER A 127 -17.90 0.67 -10.02
CA SER A 127 -17.70 0.87 -11.45
C SER A 127 -17.28 2.31 -11.77
N LEU A 128 -17.89 3.31 -11.13
CA LEU A 128 -17.52 4.72 -11.25
C LEU A 128 -16.08 4.96 -10.74
N ARG A 129 -15.73 4.39 -9.58
CA ARG A 129 -14.37 4.51 -9.02
C ARG A 129 -13.32 3.90 -9.95
N ASP A 130 -13.59 2.75 -10.57
CA ASP A 130 -12.67 2.17 -11.55
C ASP A 130 -12.56 3.01 -12.83
N CYS A 131 -13.64 3.64 -13.29
CA CYS A 131 -13.55 4.60 -14.39
C CYS A 131 -12.66 5.80 -14.03
N ASN A 132 -12.75 6.31 -12.80
CA ASN A 132 -11.85 7.38 -12.33
C ASN A 132 -10.40 6.92 -12.31
N ARG A 133 -10.11 5.72 -11.78
CA ARG A 133 -8.75 5.15 -11.78
C ARG A 133 -8.19 4.94 -13.19
N ALA A 134 -9.04 4.54 -14.14
CA ALA A 134 -8.64 4.44 -15.54
C ALA A 134 -8.24 5.81 -16.12
N LEU A 135 -9.02 6.85 -15.84
CA LEU A 135 -8.74 8.22 -16.31
C LEU A 135 -7.51 8.83 -15.62
N MET A 136 -7.28 8.51 -14.35
CA MET A 136 -6.05 8.89 -13.65
C MET A 136 -4.80 8.22 -14.21
N SER A 137 -4.93 7.12 -14.94
CA SER A 137 -3.81 6.46 -15.62
C SER A 137 -3.67 6.91 -17.07
N SER A 138 -4.78 7.20 -17.76
CA SER A 138 -4.78 7.68 -19.14
C SER A 138 -5.90 8.70 -19.37
N PRO A 139 -5.59 10.00 -19.24
CA PRO A 139 -6.56 11.09 -19.40
C PRO A 139 -7.14 11.15 -20.82
N ALA A 140 -6.35 10.75 -21.83
CA ALA A 140 -6.72 10.79 -23.23
C ALA A 140 -7.47 9.52 -23.68
N TYR A 141 -7.94 8.69 -22.76
CA TYR A 141 -8.61 7.45 -23.11
C TYR A 141 -10.12 7.66 -23.34
N ALA A 142 -10.52 7.94 -24.59
CA ALA A 142 -11.91 8.23 -24.96
C ALA A 142 -12.92 7.20 -24.41
N LYS A 143 -12.60 5.90 -24.49
CA LYS A 143 -13.48 4.83 -23.99
C LYS A 143 -13.73 4.93 -22.47
N ALA A 144 -12.77 5.42 -21.69
CA ALA A 144 -12.94 5.60 -20.25
C ALA A 144 -13.92 6.74 -19.94
N TRP A 145 -13.81 7.87 -20.64
CA TRP A 145 -14.78 8.97 -20.58
C TRP A 145 -16.19 8.52 -20.96
N TYR A 146 -16.33 7.83 -22.11
CA TYR A 146 -17.61 7.29 -22.54
C TYR A 146 -18.25 6.38 -21.48
N ARG A 147 -17.48 5.43 -20.93
CA ARG A 147 -17.99 4.51 -19.91
C ARG A 147 -18.40 5.23 -18.64
N ARG A 148 -17.60 6.20 -18.19
CA ARG A 148 -17.93 7.00 -17.01
C ARG A 148 -19.19 7.82 -17.24
N GLY A 149 -19.37 8.38 -18.43
CA GLY A 149 -20.60 9.08 -18.82
C GLY A 149 -21.84 8.18 -18.76
N LYS A 150 -21.74 6.93 -19.23
CA LYS A 150 -22.83 5.95 -19.08
C LYS A 150 -23.14 5.62 -17.61
N ILE A 151 -22.11 5.50 -16.77
CA ILE A 151 -22.29 5.21 -15.34
C ILE A 151 -22.94 6.41 -14.64
N ASN A 152 -22.45 7.62 -14.90
CA ASN A 152 -23.05 8.86 -14.38
C ASN A 152 -24.52 9.00 -14.82
N SER A 153 -24.84 8.67 -16.09
CA SER A 153 -26.22 8.61 -16.58
C SER A 153 -27.06 7.61 -15.78
N SER A 154 -26.54 6.40 -15.52
CA SER A 154 -27.24 5.38 -14.71
C SER A 154 -27.45 5.78 -13.24
N LEU A 155 -26.58 6.66 -12.71
CA LEU A 155 -26.68 7.22 -11.37
C LEU A 155 -27.59 8.48 -11.30
N GLY A 156 -28.07 8.98 -12.44
CA GLY A 156 -28.82 10.24 -12.51
C GLY A 156 -27.96 11.50 -12.49
N ASN A 157 -26.62 11.37 -12.53
CA ASN A 157 -25.68 12.48 -12.59
C ASN A 157 -25.58 13.05 -14.02
N SER A 158 -26.70 13.57 -14.54
CA SER A 158 -26.83 13.95 -15.96
C SER A 158 -25.81 15.00 -16.41
N GLU A 159 -25.47 15.98 -15.56
CA GLU A 159 -24.47 17.00 -15.92
C GLU A 159 -23.08 16.39 -16.10
N ASP A 160 -22.64 15.55 -15.18
CA ASP A 160 -21.34 14.89 -15.28
C ASP A 160 -21.30 13.90 -16.45
N ALA A 161 -22.43 13.23 -16.73
CA ALA A 161 -22.57 12.39 -17.91
C ALA A 161 -22.39 13.18 -19.21
N ILE A 162 -23.01 14.36 -19.32
CA ILE A 162 -22.87 15.25 -20.48
C ILE A 162 -21.42 15.72 -20.64
N ARG A 163 -20.77 16.15 -19.54
CA ARG A 163 -19.36 16.56 -19.58
C ARG A 163 -18.45 15.41 -20.02
N ASP A 164 -18.64 14.22 -19.46
CA ASP A 164 -17.88 13.03 -19.80
C ASP A 164 -18.06 12.61 -21.27
N PHE A 165 -19.28 12.60 -21.77
CA PHE A 165 -19.55 12.32 -23.18
C PHE A 165 -18.97 13.39 -24.10
N SER A 166 -19.01 14.67 -23.70
CA SER A 166 -18.42 15.76 -24.48
C SER A 166 -16.90 15.62 -24.60
N VAL A 167 -16.21 15.30 -23.49
CA VAL A 167 -14.77 15.01 -23.51
C VAL A 167 -14.50 13.78 -24.39
N SER A 168 -15.28 12.71 -24.23
CA SER A 168 -15.14 11.50 -25.05
C SER A 168 -15.30 11.78 -26.54
N LEU A 169 -16.26 12.61 -26.94
CA LEU A 169 -16.58 12.92 -28.34
C LEU A 169 -15.42 13.64 -29.04
N ILE A 170 -14.74 14.53 -28.29
CA ILE A 170 -13.62 15.33 -28.80
C ILE A 170 -12.38 14.45 -29.00
N ILE A 171 -12.15 13.49 -28.11
CA ILE A 171 -10.97 12.61 -28.17
C ILE A 171 -11.18 11.42 -29.12
N GLU A 172 -12.43 10.95 -29.28
CA GLU A 172 -12.75 9.82 -30.16
C GLU A 172 -12.40 10.15 -31.61
N ASN A 173 -11.71 9.24 -32.29
CA ASN A 173 -11.28 9.42 -33.68
C ASN A 173 -12.19 8.67 -34.67
N SER A 174 -12.86 7.61 -34.23
CA SER A 174 -13.75 6.80 -35.07
C SER A 174 -15.12 7.46 -35.25
N LEU A 175 -15.56 7.59 -36.50
CA LEU A 175 -16.90 8.09 -36.82
C LEU A 175 -18.02 7.27 -36.17
N ALA A 176 -17.86 5.95 -36.08
CA ALA A 176 -18.82 5.08 -35.42
C ALA A 176 -18.90 5.37 -33.91
N GLY A 177 -17.74 5.58 -33.26
CA GLY A 177 -17.67 5.97 -31.86
C GLY A 177 -18.32 7.33 -31.60
N LYS A 178 -18.04 8.33 -32.46
CA LYS A 178 -18.67 9.65 -32.37
C LYS A 178 -20.19 9.59 -32.45
N ARG A 179 -20.73 8.88 -33.44
CA ARG A 179 -22.18 8.68 -33.59
C ARG A 179 -22.82 8.03 -32.37
N GLN A 180 -22.13 7.05 -31.78
CA GLN A 180 -22.59 6.40 -30.56
C GLN A 180 -22.64 7.37 -29.38
N ILE A 181 -21.62 8.21 -29.20
CA ILE A 181 -21.56 9.21 -28.13
C ILE A 181 -22.64 10.29 -28.33
N GLU A 182 -22.82 10.78 -29.56
CA GLU A 182 -23.87 11.75 -29.92
C GLU A 182 -25.27 11.19 -29.64
N SER A 183 -25.51 9.90 -29.89
CA SER A 183 -26.77 9.25 -29.55
C SER A 183 -27.05 9.30 -28.04
N GLU A 184 -26.06 9.03 -27.19
CA GLU A 184 -26.22 9.09 -25.74
C GLU A 184 -26.46 10.53 -25.24
N LEU A 185 -25.75 11.53 -25.80
CA LEU A 185 -25.97 12.95 -25.52
C LEU A 185 -27.40 13.40 -25.90
N ASN A 186 -27.90 12.94 -27.04
CA ASN A 186 -29.27 13.22 -27.50
C ASN A 186 -30.33 12.57 -26.62
N LEU A 187 -30.06 11.39 -26.05
CA LEU A 187 -30.95 10.73 -25.11
C LEU A 187 -31.05 11.52 -23.80
N LEU A 188 -29.90 12.00 -23.27
CA LEU A 188 -29.86 12.80 -22.05
C LEU A 188 -30.55 14.18 -22.22
N SER A 189 -30.37 14.83 -23.37
CA SER A 189 -31.02 16.11 -23.68
C SER A 189 -32.56 16.03 -23.73
N LYS A 190 -33.12 14.82 -23.91
CA LYS A 190 -34.57 14.57 -23.97
C LYS A 190 -35.19 14.16 -22.64
N GLN A 191 -34.36 13.87 -21.63
CA GLN A 191 -34.87 13.53 -20.29
C GLN A 191 -35.17 14.81 -19.51
N PRO A 192 -36.30 14.88 -18.76
CA PRO A 192 -36.52 15.97 -17.84
C PRO A 192 -35.41 15.97 -16.79
N VAL A 193 -34.74 17.10 -16.61
CA VAL A 193 -33.72 17.29 -15.57
C VAL A 193 -34.40 17.16 -14.22
N ILE A 194 -34.44 15.94 -13.67
CA ILE A 194 -34.81 15.73 -12.27
C ILE A 194 -33.60 16.20 -11.48
N ARG A 195 -33.69 17.42 -10.94
CA ARG A 195 -32.76 17.88 -9.91
C ARG A 195 -32.92 16.96 -8.71
N SER A 196 -31.98 16.04 -8.52
CA SER A 196 -31.81 15.39 -7.24
C SER A 196 -31.34 16.45 -6.25
N ASN A 197 -32.26 16.91 -5.41
CA ASN A 197 -31.93 17.68 -4.23
C ASN A 197 -30.93 16.89 -3.36
N ASP A 198 -30.00 17.64 -2.78
CA ASP A 198 -28.95 17.24 -1.85
C ASP A 198 -29.24 15.93 -1.10
N ILE A 199 -28.38 14.93 -1.33
CA ILE A 199 -28.28 13.77 -0.45
C ILE A 199 -27.65 14.26 0.85
N ASN A 200 -28.45 14.13 1.91
CA ASN A 200 -28.11 14.36 3.31
C ASN A 200 -26.65 14.04 3.65
N LYS A 201 -25.92 15.06 4.08
CA LYS A 201 -24.75 14.85 4.95
C LYS A 201 -25.23 14.19 6.24
N PRO A 202 -24.62 13.08 6.69
CA PRO A 202 -24.83 12.63 8.06
C PRO A 202 -24.27 13.72 8.98
N ASN A 203 -25.15 14.28 9.78
CA ASN A 203 -24.81 15.20 10.85
C ASN A 203 -24.34 14.36 12.05
N GLU A 204 -23.09 13.91 12.02
CA GLU A 204 -22.44 13.37 13.22
C GLU A 204 -21.92 14.53 14.06
N ASN A 205 -22.83 15.15 14.80
CA ASN A 205 -22.49 15.88 16.01
C ASN A 205 -22.93 15.01 17.19
N SER A 206 -22.16 13.97 17.49
CA SER A 206 -22.02 13.53 18.88
C SER A 206 -20.81 14.25 19.44
N SER A 207 -21.06 15.27 20.24
CA SER A 207 -20.08 15.74 21.20
C SER A 207 -19.87 14.60 22.21
N ASP A 208 -18.95 13.69 21.91
CA ASP A 208 -18.39 12.82 22.94
C ASP A 208 -17.71 13.75 23.93
N GLU A 209 -18.37 14.01 25.05
CA GLU A 209 -17.70 14.53 26.23
C GLU A 209 -16.60 13.54 26.56
N ASN A 210 -15.37 13.94 26.27
CA ASN A 210 -14.18 13.14 26.44
C ASN A 210 -13.90 13.04 27.95
N ILE A 211 -14.64 12.17 28.65
CA ILE A 211 -14.40 11.85 30.06
C ILE A 211 -13.11 11.04 30.11
N GLN A 212 -11.99 11.76 30.21
CA GLN A 212 -10.66 11.16 30.25
C GLN A 212 -10.44 10.59 31.66
N VAL A 213 -10.42 9.27 31.78
CA VAL A 213 -10.05 8.58 33.02
C VAL A 213 -8.59 8.92 33.34
N GLU A 214 -8.33 9.45 34.53
CA GLU A 214 -6.96 9.74 34.96
C GLU A 214 -6.24 8.42 35.29
N LEU A 215 -5.39 7.98 34.36
CA LEU A 215 -4.55 6.80 34.49
C LEU A 215 -3.16 7.16 34.97
N ARG A 216 -2.66 6.41 35.94
CA ARG A 216 -1.27 6.51 36.43
C ARG A 216 -0.49 5.27 36.03
N CYS A 217 0.70 5.51 35.50
CA CYS A 217 1.65 4.43 35.22
C CYS A 217 2.15 3.84 36.55
N VAL A 218 2.05 2.53 36.68
CA VAL A 218 2.60 1.77 37.80
C VAL A 218 3.56 0.73 37.27
N SER A 219 4.61 0.44 38.03
CA SER A 219 5.57 -0.61 37.72
C SER A 219 5.61 -1.57 38.90
N GLY A 220 5.41 -2.86 38.64
CA GLY A 220 5.55 -3.91 39.63
C GLY A 220 6.56 -4.96 39.18
N GLU A 221 7.37 -5.48 40.11
CA GLU A 221 8.43 -6.45 39.80
C GLU A 221 7.90 -7.73 39.13
N ALA A 222 6.68 -8.17 39.46
CA ALA A 222 6.08 -9.40 38.93
C ALA A 222 5.21 -9.20 37.68
N ARG A 223 4.64 -7.99 37.49
CA ARG A 223 3.65 -7.72 36.43
C ARG A 223 4.13 -6.70 35.39
N GLY A 224 5.33 -6.14 35.56
CA GLY A 224 5.88 -5.13 34.66
C GLY A 224 5.16 -3.79 34.79
N ARG A 225 5.09 -3.04 33.68
CA ARG A 225 4.41 -1.74 33.60
C ARG A 225 2.91 -1.95 33.37
N GLY A 226 2.08 -1.18 34.06
CA GLY A 226 0.63 -1.16 33.90
C GLY A 226 0.05 0.23 34.13
N LEU A 227 -1.25 0.36 33.93
CA LEU A 227 -2.01 1.59 34.17
C LEU A 227 -3.04 1.32 35.28
N VAL A 228 -3.14 2.24 36.24
CA VAL A 228 -4.14 2.18 37.32
C VAL A 228 -4.97 3.45 37.26
N ALA A 229 -6.29 3.31 37.31
CA ALA A 229 -7.20 4.45 37.42
C ALA A 229 -7.25 4.97 38.85
N SER A 230 -7.29 6.30 39.00
CA SER A 230 -7.40 6.94 40.32
C SER A 230 -8.84 6.99 40.84
N THR A 231 -9.81 6.63 40.01
CA THR A 231 -11.24 6.68 40.28
C THR A 231 -11.94 5.44 39.72
N ASP A 232 -13.15 5.17 40.22
CA ASP A 232 -13.99 4.08 39.72
C ASP A 232 -14.34 4.31 38.24
N ILE A 233 -14.16 3.27 37.42
CA ILE A 233 -14.43 3.30 35.99
C ILE A 233 -15.84 2.77 35.77
N SER A 234 -16.73 3.60 35.22
CA SER A 234 -18.07 3.17 34.84
C SER A 234 -18.02 2.04 33.79
N PRO A 235 -18.93 1.05 33.85
CA PRO A 235 -19.03 0.02 32.82
C PRO A 235 -19.14 0.65 31.42
N ALA A 236 -18.42 0.08 30.45
CA ALA A 236 -18.37 0.52 29.05
C ALA A 236 -17.71 1.89 28.76
N LEU A 237 -16.99 2.49 29.73
CA LEU A 237 -16.21 3.71 29.49
C LEU A 237 -14.91 3.39 28.72
N LEU A 238 -14.59 4.18 27.69
CA LEU A 238 -13.32 4.09 26.98
C LEU A 238 -12.20 4.64 27.88
N VAL A 239 -11.33 3.75 28.37
CA VAL A 239 -10.27 4.10 29.32
C VAL A 239 -8.99 4.57 28.61
N HIS A 240 -8.63 3.91 27.51
CA HIS A 240 -7.43 4.21 26.73
C HIS A 240 -7.64 3.73 25.30
N LYS A 241 -7.20 4.52 24.33
CA LYS A 241 -7.07 4.12 22.92
C LYS A 241 -5.66 4.48 22.49
N GLU A 242 -4.95 3.50 21.96
CA GLU A 242 -3.62 3.69 21.41
C GLU A 242 -3.53 2.99 20.07
N ASP A 243 -2.99 3.72 19.09
CA ASP A 243 -2.67 3.13 17.81
C ASP A 243 -1.37 2.32 17.94
N PRO A 244 -1.29 1.14 17.30
CA PRO A 244 -0.11 0.30 17.40
C PRO A 244 1.14 1.04 16.88
N TYR A 245 2.27 0.86 17.57
CA TYR A 245 3.54 1.44 17.14
C TYR A 245 3.97 0.93 15.74
N ALA A 246 3.63 -0.30 15.39
CA ALA A 246 3.72 -0.81 14.04
C ALA A 246 2.78 -2.01 13.93
N ALA A 247 2.25 -2.26 12.73
CA ALA A 247 1.43 -3.42 12.46
C ALA A 247 1.75 -3.98 11.07
N ILE A 248 1.47 -5.26 10.89
CA ILE A 248 1.52 -5.93 9.59
C ILE A 248 0.31 -6.83 9.43
N ILE A 249 -0.08 -7.05 8.18
CA ILE A 249 -1.06 -8.06 7.85
C ILE A 249 -0.42 -9.46 7.85
N SER A 250 -1.09 -10.42 8.48
CA SER A 250 -0.65 -11.82 8.46
C SER A 250 -0.73 -12.38 7.03
N LYS A 251 0.13 -13.35 6.69
CA LYS A 251 0.16 -13.94 5.33
C LYS A 251 -1.21 -14.44 4.84
N PRO A 252 -2.04 -15.13 5.67
CA PRO A 252 -3.38 -15.58 5.25
C PRO A 252 -4.35 -14.43 4.93
N CYS A 253 -4.17 -13.25 5.50
CA CYS A 253 -5.08 -12.12 5.33
C CYS A 253 -4.71 -11.20 4.15
N ARG A 254 -3.54 -11.39 3.51
CA ARG A 254 -3.01 -10.47 2.48
C ARG A 254 -3.92 -10.25 1.28
N GLU A 255 -4.81 -11.20 1.00
CA GLU A 255 -5.75 -11.12 -0.13
C GLU A 255 -7.14 -10.66 0.28
N THR A 256 -7.41 -10.57 1.58
CA THR A 256 -8.75 -10.27 2.12
C THR A 256 -8.80 -8.96 2.90
N HIS A 257 -7.68 -8.44 3.40
CA HIS A 257 -7.65 -7.18 4.15
C HIS A 257 -6.66 -6.17 3.58
N CYS A 258 -6.97 -4.89 3.79
CA CYS A 258 -6.16 -3.75 3.39
C CYS A 258 -4.81 -3.78 4.11
N ALA A 259 -3.72 -3.63 3.36
CA ALA A 259 -2.36 -3.64 3.90
C ALA A 259 -2.01 -2.41 4.76
N TYR A 260 -2.92 -1.43 4.86
CA TYR A 260 -2.76 -0.20 5.65
C TYR A 260 -3.75 -0.13 6.82
N CYS A 261 -5.06 -0.06 6.54
CA CYS A 261 -6.08 0.10 7.59
C CYS A 261 -6.61 -1.22 8.16
N PHE A 262 -6.16 -2.36 7.64
CA PHE A 262 -6.56 -3.70 8.07
C PHE A 262 -8.05 -4.04 7.93
N ASN A 263 -8.88 -3.17 7.36
CA ASN A 263 -10.27 -3.47 7.02
C ASN A 263 -10.35 -4.48 5.86
N GLU A 264 -11.46 -5.20 5.78
CA GLU A 264 -11.74 -6.08 4.64
C GLU A 264 -11.68 -5.32 3.31
N LEU A 265 -11.19 -6.01 2.29
CA LEU A 265 -10.99 -5.46 0.97
C LEU A 265 -12.32 -5.39 0.20
N PRO A 266 -12.66 -4.24 -0.41
CA PRO A 266 -13.82 -4.13 -1.28
C PRO A 266 -13.55 -4.85 -2.61
N VAL A 267 -14.60 -5.12 -3.38
CA VAL A 267 -14.50 -5.75 -4.71
C VAL A 267 -13.66 -4.96 -5.72
N ASP A 268 -13.56 -3.64 -5.56
CA ASP A 268 -12.76 -2.73 -6.39
C ASP A 268 -11.38 -2.41 -5.77
N THR A 269 -10.74 -3.41 -5.15
CA THR A 269 -9.41 -3.28 -4.54
C THR A 269 -8.40 -2.56 -5.42
N VAL A 270 -7.50 -1.83 -4.76
CA VAL A 270 -6.40 -1.10 -5.41
C VAL A 270 -5.08 -1.81 -5.08
N PRO A 271 -4.33 -2.30 -6.08
CA PRO A 271 -3.02 -2.87 -5.82
C PRO A 271 -1.95 -1.78 -5.61
N CYS A 272 -0.84 -2.18 -4.99
CA CYS A 272 0.38 -1.37 -4.97
C CYS A 272 0.84 -1.03 -6.40
N LEU A 273 1.49 0.13 -6.59
CA LEU A 273 2.01 0.55 -7.89
C LEU A 273 3.23 -0.27 -8.31
N SER A 274 4.12 -0.57 -7.38
CA SER A 274 5.43 -1.17 -7.63
C SER A 274 5.52 -2.65 -7.26
N CYS A 275 4.63 -3.17 -6.42
CA CYS A 275 4.59 -4.57 -5.98
C CYS A 275 3.27 -5.27 -6.36
N SER A 276 3.31 -6.58 -6.55
CA SER A 276 2.11 -7.40 -6.73
C SER A 276 1.49 -7.87 -5.42
N ALA A 277 2.18 -7.85 -4.28
CA ALA A 277 1.65 -8.43 -3.04
C ALA A 277 0.55 -7.59 -2.33
N PRO A 278 0.77 -6.30 -2.02
CA PRO A 278 -0.14 -5.54 -1.15
C PRO A 278 -1.37 -5.03 -1.90
N LEU A 279 -2.52 -5.13 -1.24
CA LEU A 279 -3.80 -4.62 -1.70
C LEU A 279 -4.35 -3.59 -0.70
N TYR A 280 -5.11 -2.63 -1.22
CA TYR A 280 -5.66 -1.52 -0.45
C TYR A 280 -7.14 -1.35 -0.75
N CYS A 281 -7.90 -0.92 0.25
CA CYS A 281 -9.33 -0.63 0.08
C CYS A 281 -9.60 0.69 -0.68
N SER A 282 -8.59 1.56 -0.77
CA SER A 282 -8.71 2.86 -1.43
C SER A 282 -7.35 3.36 -1.92
N GLU A 283 -7.38 4.36 -2.81
CA GLU A 283 -6.16 5.07 -3.22
C GLU A 283 -5.52 5.83 -2.06
N LYS A 284 -6.33 6.35 -1.12
CA LYS A 284 -5.86 6.99 0.12
C LYS A 284 -5.01 6.01 0.93
N CYS A 285 -5.53 4.81 1.23
CA CYS A 285 -4.76 3.78 1.95
C CYS A 285 -3.49 3.36 1.20
N ARG A 286 -3.56 3.20 -0.13
CA ARG A 286 -2.37 2.90 -0.94
C ARG A 286 -1.31 3.99 -0.82
N PHE A 287 -1.72 5.25 -0.93
CA PHE A 287 -0.83 6.41 -0.84
C PHE A 287 -0.21 6.52 0.56
N GLN A 288 -1.02 6.41 1.61
CA GLN A 288 -0.53 6.48 3.00
C GLN A 288 0.50 5.38 3.29
N ALA A 289 0.29 4.17 2.77
CA ALA A 289 1.23 3.07 2.94
C ALA A 289 2.51 3.18 2.09
N GLY A 290 2.40 3.56 0.81
CA GLY A 290 3.51 3.48 -0.15
C GLY A 290 4.24 4.80 -0.42
N GLY A 291 3.58 5.94 -0.19
CA GLY A 291 4.11 7.29 -0.47
C GLY A 291 4.27 7.66 -1.94
N GLU A 292 3.93 6.76 -2.87
CA GLU A 292 3.96 7.04 -4.31
C GLU A 292 2.60 7.59 -4.76
N GLU A 293 2.56 8.88 -5.11
CA GLU A 293 1.44 9.45 -5.86
C GLU A 293 1.44 8.89 -7.28
N LEU A 294 0.24 8.75 -7.87
CA LEU A 294 0.15 8.60 -9.32
C LEU A 294 0.72 9.88 -9.98
N PRO A 295 1.38 9.77 -11.15
CA PRO A 295 1.89 10.93 -11.85
C PRO A 295 0.79 11.99 -12.00
N ARG A 296 1.05 13.20 -11.52
CA ARG A 296 0.18 14.35 -11.79
C ARG A 296 0.42 14.71 -13.26
N PHE A 297 -0.59 14.58 -14.10
CA PHE A 297 -0.50 15.06 -15.47
C PHE A 297 -0.44 16.58 -15.44
N GLU A 298 0.71 17.14 -15.83
CA GLU A 298 0.82 18.58 -16.02
C GLU A 298 0.13 19.00 -17.32
N ASP A 299 -0.16 20.29 -17.47
CA ASP A 299 -0.83 20.84 -18.65
C ASP A 299 -0.07 20.48 -19.96
N ASP A 300 1.24 20.25 -19.85
CA ASP A 300 2.07 19.84 -20.97
C ASP A 300 1.99 18.34 -21.34
N ASP A 301 1.58 17.46 -20.42
CA ASP A 301 1.43 16.02 -20.64
C ASP A 301 0.12 15.65 -21.34
N PHE A 302 -0.86 16.56 -21.32
CA PHE A 302 -2.03 16.46 -22.16
C PHE A 302 -1.59 16.57 -23.62
N GLY A 303 -1.57 15.42 -24.31
CA GLY A 303 -1.31 15.35 -25.75
C GLY A 303 -2.23 16.27 -26.55
N GLY A 304 -1.88 16.54 -27.81
CA GLY A 304 -2.54 17.56 -28.63
C GLY A 304 -4.07 17.52 -28.64
N SER A 305 -4.69 16.35 -28.55
CA SER A 305 -6.15 16.18 -28.50
C SER A 305 -6.83 16.77 -27.26
N LEU A 306 -6.15 16.81 -26.11
CA LEU A 306 -6.69 17.37 -24.86
C LEU A 306 -6.49 18.88 -24.77
N ARG A 307 -5.43 19.44 -25.38
CA ARG A 307 -5.17 20.89 -25.42
C ARG A 307 -6.23 21.68 -26.20
N GLN A 308 -6.97 21.01 -27.09
CA GLN A 308 -8.04 21.62 -27.89
C GLN A 308 -9.39 21.71 -27.15
N LEU A 309 -9.46 21.23 -25.91
CA LEU A 309 -10.70 21.23 -25.14
C LEU A 309 -11.09 22.64 -24.65
N PRO A 310 -12.40 22.98 -24.64
CA PRO A 310 -12.90 24.15 -23.95
C PRO A 310 -12.46 24.19 -22.48
N THR A 311 -12.24 25.40 -21.95
CA THR A 311 -11.75 25.61 -20.57
C THR A 311 -12.61 24.90 -19.52
N GLU A 312 -13.93 24.85 -19.71
CA GLU A 312 -14.85 24.15 -18.80
C GLU A 312 -14.61 22.64 -18.76
N LEU A 313 -14.33 22.02 -19.90
CA LEU A 313 -14.01 20.59 -19.97
C LEU A 313 -12.61 20.30 -19.44
N LEU A 314 -11.64 21.20 -19.65
CA LEU A 314 -10.33 21.11 -19.00
C LEU A 314 -10.45 21.19 -17.47
N GLN A 315 -11.30 22.08 -16.95
CA GLN A 315 -11.60 22.14 -15.51
C GLN A 315 -12.28 20.86 -15.02
N HIS A 316 -13.21 20.29 -15.80
CA HIS A 316 -13.84 19.01 -15.49
C HIS A 316 -12.81 17.87 -15.42
N ILE A 317 -11.86 17.83 -16.36
CA ILE A 317 -10.73 16.90 -16.34
C ILE A 317 -9.92 17.11 -15.07
N ARG A 318 -9.51 18.35 -14.77
CA ARG A 318 -8.73 18.71 -13.57
C ARG A 318 -9.40 18.30 -12.26
N ARG A 319 -10.72 18.46 -12.13
CA ARG A 319 -11.46 18.04 -10.92
C ARG A 319 -11.28 16.56 -10.60
N ASN A 320 -11.07 15.71 -11.60
CA ASN A 320 -10.81 14.28 -11.39
C ASN A 320 -9.41 13.99 -10.80
N TYR A 321 -8.47 14.95 -10.87
CA TYR A 321 -7.13 14.83 -10.28
C TYR A 321 -7.01 15.53 -8.92
N VAL A 322 -7.87 16.52 -8.65
CA VAL A 322 -7.80 17.34 -7.43
C VAL A 322 -8.41 16.63 -6.20
N THR A 323 -9.14 15.52 -6.38
CA THR A 323 -9.80 14.82 -5.27
C THR A 323 -8.89 13.96 -4.38
N SER A 324 -7.57 13.87 -4.62
CA SER A 324 -6.64 13.20 -3.68
C SER A 324 -5.98 14.15 -2.67
N SER A 325 -6.15 15.47 -2.80
CA SER A 325 -5.43 16.46 -1.98
C SER A 325 -6.32 17.58 -1.45
N GLY A 326 -7.58 17.28 -1.14
CA GLY A 326 -8.57 18.23 -0.59
C GLY A 326 -8.72 18.21 0.93
N GLU A 327 -7.97 17.37 1.64
CA GLU A 327 -7.74 17.52 3.07
C GLU A 327 -6.23 17.61 3.23
N SER A 328 -5.70 18.82 3.31
CA SER A 328 -4.45 19.06 4.00
C SER A 328 -4.65 18.59 5.44
N SER A 329 -4.47 17.29 5.69
CA SER A 329 -4.20 16.82 7.04
C SER A 329 -2.95 17.56 7.45
N SER A 330 -3.13 18.50 8.37
CA SER A 330 -2.12 19.24 9.11
C SER A 330 -0.80 18.48 9.20
N ASP A 331 0.29 19.19 8.90
CA ASP A 331 1.68 18.86 9.23
C ASP A 331 1.80 17.82 10.35
N GLY A 332 2.05 16.58 9.94
CA GLY A 332 2.33 15.46 10.82
C GLY A 332 3.07 14.41 10.01
N GLU A 333 4.36 14.24 10.33
CA GLU A 333 5.32 13.27 9.77
C GLU A 333 4.65 11.98 9.27
N GLN A 334 4.31 11.92 7.97
CA GLN A 334 3.58 10.79 7.43
C GLN A 334 4.54 9.61 7.15
N PHE A 335 4.56 8.66 8.08
CA PHE A 335 5.31 7.41 7.93
C PHE A 335 4.69 6.51 6.85
N HIS A 336 5.47 6.12 5.85
CA HIS A 336 5.01 5.25 4.76
C HIS A 336 5.33 3.78 5.05
N GLU A 337 4.36 3.09 5.66
CA GLU A 337 4.53 1.75 6.24
C GLU A 337 5.06 0.67 5.29
N HIS A 338 4.67 0.70 4.02
CA HIS A 338 5.07 -0.29 3.03
C HIS A 338 6.27 0.16 2.19
N ARG A 339 6.66 1.45 2.24
CA ARG A 339 7.65 2.02 1.31
C ARG A 339 9.00 1.29 1.32
N HIS A 340 9.47 0.87 2.49
CA HIS A 340 10.73 0.15 2.66
C HIS A 340 10.63 -1.35 2.32
N GLU A 341 9.41 -1.87 2.21
CA GLU A 341 9.08 -3.23 1.73
C GLU A 341 8.69 -3.25 0.24
N CYS A 342 8.67 -2.07 -0.39
CA CYS A 342 8.12 -1.87 -1.73
C CYS A 342 9.16 -2.18 -2.83
N ARG A 343 8.87 -1.77 -4.08
CA ARG A 343 9.74 -1.91 -5.26
C ARG A 343 10.02 -3.35 -5.67
N GLY A 344 9.04 -4.23 -5.54
CA GLY A 344 9.14 -5.62 -5.99
C GLY A 344 10.11 -6.49 -5.20
N MET A 345 10.60 -6.02 -4.04
CA MET A 345 11.50 -6.80 -3.19
C MET A 345 10.79 -8.04 -2.63
N ASN A 346 11.54 -9.12 -2.40
CA ASN A 346 10.99 -10.41 -1.99
C ASN A 346 10.95 -10.59 -0.47
N TRP A 347 11.81 -9.91 0.27
CA TRP A 347 12.04 -10.20 1.68
C TRP A 347 10.77 -10.13 2.54
N SER A 348 9.87 -9.17 2.31
CA SER A 348 8.60 -9.06 3.05
C SER A 348 7.62 -10.22 2.77
N SER A 349 7.80 -10.92 1.64
CA SER A 349 7.03 -12.11 1.28
C SER A 349 7.68 -13.41 1.73
N VAL A 350 9.01 -13.49 1.66
CA VAL A 350 9.78 -14.68 2.04
C VAL A 350 9.93 -14.77 3.56
N LEU A 351 10.36 -13.69 4.22
CA LEU A 351 10.64 -13.72 5.66
C LEU A 351 9.38 -13.95 6.51
N PRO A 352 9.54 -14.54 7.71
CA PRO A 352 8.51 -14.60 8.75
C PRO A 352 7.89 -13.24 9.07
N SER A 353 6.57 -13.22 9.30
CA SER A 353 5.83 -12.02 9.70
C SER A 353 6.47 -11.25 10.87
N PRO A 354 6.91 -11.89 11.97
CA PRO A 354 7.56 -11.16 13.08
C PRO A 354 8.81 -10.36 12.65
N LEU A 355 9.58 -10.85 11.67
CA LEU A 355 10.76 -10.15 11.17
C LEU A 355 10.40 -8.95 10.30
N VAL A 356 9.35 -9.08 9.49
CA VAL A 356 8.83 -7.96 8.70
C VAL A 356 8.33 -6.85 9.64
N LEU A 357 7.63 -7.22 10.70
CA LEU A 357 7.19 -6.29 11.75
C LEU A 357 8.39 -5.63 12.46
N ALA A 358 9.43 -6.39 12.81
CA ALA A 358 10.66 -5.85 13.38
C ALA A 358 11.31 -4.82 12.44
N GLY A 359 11.32 -5.10 11.13
CA GLY A 359 11.80 -4.16 10.12
C GLY A 359 11.02 -2.85 10.11
N ARG A 360 9.67 -2.92 10.14
CA ARG A 360 8.82 -1.71 10.25
C ARG A 360 9.11 -0.91 11.51
N ILE A 361 9.26 -1.59 12.65
CA ILE A 361 9.58 -0.95 13.94
C ILE A 361 10.90 -0.20 13.85
N LEU A 362 11.94 -0.85 13.30
CA LEU A 362 13.27 -0.26 13.15
C LEU A 362 13.25 0.97 12.23
N VAL A 363 12.64 0.85 11.05
CA VAL A 363 12.54 1.96 10.08
C VAL A 363 11.73 3.12 10.66
N ARG A 364 10.59 2.85 11.30
CA ARG A 364 9.78 3.88 11.96
C ARG A 364 10.55 4.58 13.07
N ASN A 365 11.36 3.84 13.82
CA ASN A 365 12.18 4.43 14.86
C ASN A 365 13.25 5.37 14.29
N ILE A 366 13.96 4.91 13.25
CA ILE A 366 15.00 5.70 12.58
C ILE A 366 14.41 6.98 11.96
N GLU A 367 13.26 6.89 11.29
CA GLU A 367 12.61 8.07 10.70
C GLU A 367 12.21 9.10 11.76
N LYS A 368 11.60 8.66 12.88
CA LYS A 368 11.28 9.55 14.01
C LYS A 368 12.52 10.23 14.62
N ARG A 369 13.69 9.56 14.63
CA ARG A 369 14.95 10.17 15.11
C ARG A 369 15.42 11.30 14.20
N THR A 370 15.23 11.18 12.88
CA THR A 370 15.71 12.21 11.93
C THR A 370 14.93 13.51 11.99
N HIS A 371 13.69 13.49 12.48
CA HIS A 371 12.86 14.69 12.58
C HIS A 371 12.98 15.40 13.94
N LYS A 372 13.41 14.70 15.01
CA LYS A 372 13.73 15.31 16.29
C LYS A 372 15.20 15.75 16.30
N SER A 373 15.44 17.02 16.00
CA SER A 373 16.74 17.69 16.07
C SER A 373 17.31 17.86 17.50
N ASP A 374 16.82 17.12 18.49
CA ASP A 374 17.30 17.20 19.88
C ASP A 374 17.95 15.88 20.30
N GLY A 375 19.26 15.98 20.59
CA GLY A 375 20.17 14.91 20.96
C GLY A 375 19.85 14.21 22.27
N ILE A 376 18.80 13.40 22.29
CA ILE A 376 18.61 12.37 23.31
C ILE A 376 19.04 11.02 22.72
N PRO A 377 20.21 10.48 23.13
CA PRO A 377 20.68 9.18 22.66
C PRO A 377 19.83 8.09 23.30
N VAL A 378 18.86 7.55 22.55
CA VAL A 378 18.11 6.37 22.99
C VAL A 378 18.93 5.12 22.68
N ASN A 379 20.03 4.96 23.39
CA ASN A 379 20.79 3.72 23.42
C ASN A 379 20.17 2.68 24.37
N HIS A 380 19.04 2.97 25.06
CA HIS A 380 18.50 2.10 26.11
C HIS A 380 17.03 1.65 25.98
N SER A 381 16.15 2.27 25.17
CA SER A 381 14.70 1.96 25.28
C SER A 381 14.23 0.66 24.63
N PHE A 382 14.96 0.09 23.65
CA PHE A 382 14.59 -1.20 23.04
C PHE A 382 15.10 -2.39 23.83
N TYR A 383 16.20 -2.22 24.55
CA TYR A 383 16.77 -3.25 25.41
C TYR A 383 15.84 -3.65 26.56
N ASP A 384 14.90 -2.78 26.94
CA ASP A 384 13.82 -3.09 27.88
C ASP A 384 12.84 -4.16 27.37
N LEU A 385 12.81 -4.44 26.06
CA LEU A 385 12.00 -5.52 25.46
C LEU A 385 12.76 -6.84 25.35
N CYS A 386 14.08 -6.84 25.57
CA CYS A 386 14.96 -8.00 25.45
C CYS A 386 15.16 -8.76 26.79
N GLN A 387 14.34 -8.48 27.81
CA GLN A 387 14.48 -9.05 29.17
C GLN A 387 14.52 -10.59 29.19
N ASN A 388 13.94 -11.23 28.18
CA ASN A 388 13.91 -12.69 28.05
C ASN A 388 14.97 -13.28 27.11
N TYR A 389 15.86 -12.45 26.53
CA TYR A 389 16.89 -12.91 25.60
C TYR A 389 17.83 -13.93 26.26
N GLY A 390 18.38 -13.60 27.43
CA GLY A 390 19.30 -14.48 28.16
C GLY A 390 18.71 -15.86 28.48
N ARG A 391 17.38 -15.95 28.62
CA ARG A 391 16.61 -17.17 28.91
C ARG A 391 16.22 -17.98 27.67
N GLN A 392 16.49 -17.50 26.46
CA GLN A 392 16.19 -18.24 25.23
C GLN A 392 17.15 -19.43 25.04
N PRO A 393 16.69 -20.53 24.42
CA PRO A 393 17.57 -21.62 24.02
C PRO A 393 18.56 -21.16 22.95
N ALA A 394 19.73 -21.81 22.90
CA ALA A 394 20.85 -21.45 22.02
C ALA A 394 20.45 -21.36 20.54
N GLU A 395 19.62 -22.30 20.07
CA GLU A 395 19.12 -22.33 18.69
C GLU A 395 18.31 -21.06 18.35
N ARG A 396 17.41 -20.64 19.24
CA ARG A 396 16.63 -19.41 19.02
C ARG A 396 17.50 -18.16 19.07
N LYS A 397 18.51 -18.11 19.94
CA LYS A 397 19.46 -17.00 19.98
C LYS A 397 20.21 -16.88 18.65
N LEU A 398 20.66 -18.01 18.10
CA LEU A 398 21.32 -18.06 16.80
C LEU A 398 20.40 -17.60 15.68
N ASP A 399 19.14 -18.06 15.66
CA ASP A 399 18.15 -17.63 14.68
C ASP A 399 17.90 -16.12 14.74
N PHE A 400 17.73 -15.55 15.95
CA PHE A 400 17.56 -14.11 16.10
C PHE A 400 18.75 -13.34 15.52
N HIS A 401 19.98 -13.73 15.84
CA HIS A 401 21.17 -13.08 15.29
C HIS A 401 21.23 -13.19 13.77
N PHE A 402 20.98 -14.39 13.25
CA PHE A 402 20.96 -14.67 11.82
C PHE A 402 19.96 -13.76 11.09
N PHE A 403 18.72 -13.76 11.56
CA PHE A 403 17.64 -13.00 10.94
C PHE A 403 17.81 -11.49 11.10
N SER A 404 18.38 -11.01 12.21
CA SER A 404 18.73 -9.59 12.38
C SER A 404 19.75 -9.14 11.34
N VAL A 405 20.77 -9.95 11.07
CA VAL A 405 21.76 -9.62 10.01
C VAL A 405 21.11 -9.66 8.63
N VAL A 406 20.30 -10.67 8.32
CA VAL A 406 19.57 -10.75 7.03
C VAL A 406 18.66 -9.53 6.85
N LEU A 407 17.88 -9.18 7.87
CA LEU A 407 16.96 -8.04 7.85
C LEU A 407 17.71 -6.72 7.69
N LEU A 408 18.82 -6.53 8.41
CA LEU A 408 19.68 -5.35 8.27
C LEU A 408 20.15 -5.17 6.82
N TYR A 409 20.63 -6.24 6.19
CA TYR A 409 21.04 -6.18 4.78
C TYR A 409 19.87 -5.88 3.84
N CYS A 410 18.68 -6.44 4.10
CA CYS A 410 17.49 -6.14 3.31
C CYS A 410 17.08 -4.67 3.40
N LEU A 411 17.10 -4.11 4.61
CA LEU A 411 16.74 -2.71 4.86
C LEU A 411 17.84 -1.74 4.39
N HIS A 412 19.12 -2.13 4.47
CA HIS A 412 20.24 -1.32 3.99
C HIS A 412 20.09 -0.94 2.51
N GLN A 413 19.60 -1.85 1.67
CA GLN A 413 19.35 -1.58 0.24
C GLN A 413 18.34 -0.45 0.02
N PHE A 414 17.40 -0.25 0.94
CA PHE A 414 16.41 0.82 0.86
C PHE A 414 17.01 2.18 1.24
N ASN A 415 17.81 2.25 2.30
CA ASN A 415 18.39 3.51 2.77
C ASN A 415 19.79 3.30 3.39
N PRO A 416 20.85 3.20 2.56
CA PRO A 416 22.20 2.87 3.03
C PRO A 416 22.77 3.87 4.05
N SER A 417 22.42 5.15 3.94
CA SER A 417 22.94 6.21 4.81
C SER A 417 22.34 6.17 6.21
N ARG A 418 21.06 5.79 6.34
CA ARG A 418 20.38 5.70 7.65
C ARG A 418 20.47 4.32 8.30
N LEU A 419 20.80 3.29 7.52
CA LEU A 419 20.90 1.90 7.97
C LEU A 419 22.29 1.32 7.66
N PRO A 420 23.40 1.88 8.18
CA PRO A 420 24.72 1.32 7.97
C PRO A 420 24.80 -0.16 8.40
N LEU A 421 25.63 -0.94 7.70
CA LEU A 421 25.91 -2.33 8.03
C LEU A 421 26.86 -2.41 9.23
N ASP A 422 26.41 -2.01 10.41
CA ASP A 422 27.17 -2.06 11.66
C ASP A 422 26.50 -2.93 12.73
N SER A 423 27.26 -3.26 13.77
CA SER A 423 26.80 -4.13 14.84
C SER A 423 25.83 -3.45 15.79
N ALA A 424 25.78 -2.11 15.83
CA ALA A 424 24.88 -1.37 16.69
C ALA A 424 23.44 -1.39 16.16
N ILE A 425 23.26 -1.34 14.84
CA ILE A 425 21.96 -1.52 14.20
C ILE A 425 21.58 -2.99 14.16
N ALA A 426 22.52 -3.91 13.92
CA ALA A 426 22.22 -5.35 13.99
C ALA A 426 21.79 -5.82 15.39
N SER A 427 22.26 -5.15 16.46
CA SER A 427 21.85 -5.44 17.83
C SER A 427 20.52 -4.81 18.25
N GLN A 428 20.07 -3.76 17.54
CA GLN A 428 18.77 -3.11 17.74
C GLN A 428 17.69 -3.90 17.01
#